data_AF-A0A9Q1J3T0-F1
#
_entry.id   AF-A0A9Q1J3T0-F1
#
_cell.length_a   1.000
_cell.length_b   1.000
_cell.length_c   1.000
_cell.angle_alpha   90.00
_cell.angle_beta   90.00
_cell.angle_gamma   90.00
#
_symmetry.space_group_name_H-M   'P 1'
#
loop_
_entity.id
_entity.type
_entity.pdbx_description
1 polymer ?
#
loop_
_entity_poly.entity_id
_entity_poly.type
_entity_poly.pdbx_seq_one_letter_code
_entity_poly.pdbx_strand_id
1 'polypeptide(L)'
;MLQIHYANLRSTDTFHSIFEDAQRTGINDLVKVPALPPRRRAPRRYDDGVAAYQWEDPEEYYRSQFFEVINLLTSELTRRFDQPTLRLLKNIENVVLTAVNSSPGCISIRKNVVDMYTANVDMERLFTQLSMFPAVLQAHNSSAETPISRVTMVSTIVYILATQGAERHLNNLLFLHIHKDLTDNLNLQKVLRSFCFANKRQLTYFAKV
;
A
#
# COMPACT_ATOMS: atom_id res chain seq x y z
N MET A 1 0.33 -3.06 14.31
CA MET A 1 1.14 -2.31 15.30
C MET A 1 0.37 -1.12 15.85
N LEU A 2 0.00 -0.10 15.06
CA LEU A 2 -0.73 1.08 15.57
C LEU A 2 -2.09 0.75 16.21
N GLN A 3 -2.92 -0.11 15.59
CA GLN A 3 -4.20 -0.52 16.19
C GLN A 3 -4.05 -1.24 17.53
N ILE A 4 -2.99 -2.05 17.69
CA ILE A 4 -2.69 -2.76 18.93
C ILE A 4 -2.27 -1.76 20.01
N HIS A 5 -1.49 -0.74 19.63
CA HIS A 5 -1.09 0.32 20.54
C HIS A 5 -2.30 1.13 21.05
N TYR A 6 -3.22 1.53 20.17
CA TYR A 6 -4.46 2.23 20.59
C TYR A 6 -5.42 1.33 21.37
N ALA A 7 -5.45 0.02 21.09
CA ALA A 7 -6.20 -0.94 21.89
C ALA A 7 -5.62 -1.08 23.31
N ASN A 8 -4.29 -1.07 23.45
CA ASN A 8 -3.63 -1.11 24.76
C ASN A 8 -3.85 0.20 25.55
N LEU A 9 -3.90 1.35 24.86
CA LEU A 9 -4.22 2.65 25.47
C LEU A 9 -5.65 2.72 26.01
N ARG A 10 -6.57 1.90 25.51
CA ARG A 10 -7.94 1.78 26.04
C ARG A 10 -7.98 1.00 27.37
N SER A 11 -6.87 0.46 27.87
CA SER A 11 -6.85 -0.21 29.17
C SER A 11 -7.13 0.78 30.30
N THR A 12 -7.92 0.35 31.29
CA THR A 12 -8.21 1.14 32.49
C THR A 12 -6.92 1.43 33.26
N ASP A 13 -5.99 0.47 33.30
CA ASP A 13 -4.72 0.59 34.03
C ASP A 13 -3.80 1.64 33.38
N THR A 14 -3.77 1.69 32.04
CA THR A 14 -2.98 2.69 31.32
C THR A 14 -3.56 4.09 31.47
N PHE A 15 -4.89 4.21 31.47
CA PHE A 15 -5.56 5.49 31.73
C PHE A 15 -5.27 5.97 33.15
N HIS A 16 -5.37 5.08 34.15
CA HIS A 16 -5.10 5.43 35.54
C HIS A 16 -3.66 5.92 35.75
N SER A 17 -2.66 5.26 35.14
CA SER A 17 -1.26 5.73 35.16
C SER A 17 -1.08 7.12 34.53
N ILE A 18 -1.74 7.38 33.39
CA ILE A 18 -1.68 8.69 32.72
C ILE A 18 -2.37 9.76 33.57
N PHE A 19 -3.48 9.41 34.23
CA PHE A 19 -4.23 10.32 35.09
C PHE A 19 -3.45 10.66 36.37
N GLU A 20 -2.81 9.68 37.01
CA GLU A 20 -1.90 9.91 38.13
C GLU A 20 -0.72 10.81 37.74
N ASP A 21 -0.10 10.57 36.58
CA ASP A 21 1.01 11.39 36.10
C ASP A 21 0.54 12.82 35.76
N ALA A 22 -0.67 12.98 35.22
CA ALA A 22 -1.27 14.30 34.99
C ALA A 22 -1.56 15.04 36.31
N GLN A 23 -1.99 14.33 37.36
CA GLN A 23 -2.14 14.91 38.70
C GLN A 23 -0.78 15.31 39.31
N ARG A 24 0.25 14.47 39.17
CA ARG A 24 1.62 14.75 39.66
C ARG A 24 2.27 15.92 38.93
N THR A 25 2.02 16.03 37.62
CA THR A 25 2.59 17.09 36.76
C THR A 25 1.79 18.40 36.83
N GLY A 26 0.60 18.38 37.44
CA GLY A 26 -0.35 19.49 37.61
C GLY A 26 0.12 20.64 38.52
N ILE A 27 1.43 20.85 38.66
CA ILE A 27 2.04 21.97 39.39
C ILE A 27 2.85 22.85 38.42
N ASN A 28 2.34 23.06 37.21
CA ASN A 28 2.89 24.07 36.30
C ASN A 28 1.74 24.96 35.81
N ASP A 29 1.96 26.29 35.77
CA ASP A 29 0.98 27.35 35.50
C ASP A 29 0.13 27.18 34.21
N LEU A 30 0.46 26.21 33.36
CA LEU A 30 -0.20 25.91 32.08
C LEU A 30 -1.27 24.81 32.16
N VAL A 31 -1.25 23.93 33.17
CA VAL A 31 -2.17 22.78 33.25
C VAL A 31 -2.87 22.77 34.60
N LYS A 32 -4.19 22.96 34.58
CA LYS A 32 -5.03 22.92 35.78
C LYS A 32 -5.28 21.49 36.24
N VAL A 33 -5.44 21.31 37.55
CA VAL A 33 -5.84 20.03 38.17
C VAL A 33 -7.11 19.51 37.50
N PRO A 34 -7.20 18.20 37.21
CA PRO A 34 -8.39 17.59 36.61
C PRO A 34 -9.62 17.84 37.51
N ALA A 35 -10.53 18.68 37.05
CA ALA A 35 -11.75 19.04 37.78
C ALA A 35 -12.94 19.01 36.82
N LEU A 36 -14.11 18.68 37.35
CA LEU A 36 -15.32 18.65 36.55
C LEU A 36 -15.61 20.03 35.93
N PRO A 37 -16.04 20.10 34.66
CA PRO A 37 -16.40 21.36 34.04
C PRO A 37 -17.52 22.08 34.82
N PRO A 38 -17.53 23.42 34.81
CA PRO A 38 -18.56 24.18 35.48
C PRO A 38 -19.94 23.88 34.89
N ARG A 39 -20.93 23.73 35.78
CA ARG A 39 -22.30 23.39 35.42
C ARG A 39 -22.95 24.55 34.66
N ARG A 40 -23.52 24.25 33.50
CA ARG A 40 -24.40 25.19 32.79
C ARG A 40 -25.82 24.99 33.27
N ARG A 41 -26.43 26.05 33.78
CA ARG A 41 -27.85 26.05 34.13
C ARG A 41 -28.67 26.05 32.85
N ALA A 42 -29.60 25.10 32.71
CA ALA A 42 -30.52 25.10 31.58
C ALA A 42 -31.30 26.42 31.55
N PRO A 43 -31.57 27.00 30.37
CA PRO A 43 -32.41 28.17 30.26
C PRO A 43 -33.78 27.89 30.89
N ARG A 44 -34.27 28.82 31.73
CA ARG A 44 -35.48 28.66 32.56
C ARG A 44 -36.75 28.24 31.79
N ARG A 45 -36.78 28.45 30.47
CA ARG A 45 -37.90 28.05 29.60
C ARG A 45 -37.97 26.54 29.33
N TYR A 46 -36.87 25.81 29.53
CA TYR A 46 -36.72 24.38 29.23
C TYR A 46 -36.36 23.58 30.50
N ASP A 47 -36.59 24.15 31.69
CA ASP A 47 -36.29 23.50 32.95
C ASP A 47 -37.47 22.61 33.35
N ASP A 48 -37.44 21.34 32.90
CA ASP A 48 -38.46 20.33 33.19
C ASP A 48 -38.38 19.79 34.64
N GLY A 49 -37.55 20.39 35.50
CA GLY A 49 -37.37 20.01 36.90
C GLY A 49 -36.60 18.70 37.12
N VAL A 50 -36.22 18.01 36.03
CA VAL A 50 -35.36 16.82 36.08
C VAL A 50 -33.90 17.26 36.10
N ALA A 51 -33.15 16.82 37.11
CA ALA A 51 -31.73 17.06 37.17
C ALA A 51 -31.03 16.37 35.97
N ALA A 52 -30.24 17.13 35.22
CA ALA A 52 -29.42 16.57 34.16
C ALA A 52 -28.44 15.52 34.73
N TYR A 53 -28.17 14.46 33.97
CA TYR A 53 -27.16 13.45 34.29
C TYR A 53 -25.81 14.10 34.60
N GLN A 54 -25.18 13.69 35.70
CA GLN A 54 -23.97 14.28 36.25
C GLN A 54 -22.95 13.19 36.49
N TRP A 55 -21.69 13.50 36.17
CA TRP A 55 -20.56 12.71 36.62
C TRP A 55 -20.21 13.12 38.04
N GLU A 56 -20.13 12.15 38.94
CA GLU A 56 -19.73 12.36 40.34
C GLU A 56 -18.21 12.41 40.47
N ASP A 57 -17.51 11.64 39.64
CA ASP A 57 -16.06 11.48 39.68
C ASP A 57 -15.39 12.18 38.47
N PRO A 58 -14.45 13.14 38.70
CA PRO A 58 -13.62 13.70 37.65
C PRO A 58 -12.86 12.64 36.84
N GLU A 59 -12.43 11.54 37.48
CA GLU A 59 -11.69 10.47 36.81
C GLU A 59 -12.57 9.77 35.77
N GLU A 60 -13.82 9.41 36.12
CA GLU A 60 -14.78 8.82 35.19
C GLU A 60 -15.13 9.76 34.02
N TYR A 61 -15.27 11.07 34.28
CA TYR A 61 -15.52 12.05 33.23
C TYR A 61 -14.38 12.08 32.21
N TYR A 62 -13.13 12.24 32.66
CA TYR A 62 -11.98 12.26 31.75
C TYR A 62 -11.72 10.90 31.09
N ARG A 63 -12.05 9.80 31.77
CA ARG A 63 -11.99 8.45 31.21
C ARG A 63 -12.92 8.30 30.02
N SER A 64 -14.17 8.78 30.17
CA SER A 64 -15.16 8.71 29.09
C SER A 64 -14.70 9.50 27.85
N GLN A 65 -14.17 10.70 28.04
CA GLN A 65 -13.66 11.55 26.96
C GLN A 65 -12.40 10.98 26.32
N PHE A 66 -11.48 10.46 27.12
CA PHE A 66 -10.26 9.84 26.62
C PHE A 66 -10.60 8.62 25.74
N PHE A 67 -11.50 7.75 26.21
CA PHE A 67 -11.95 6.61 25.42
C PHE A 67 -12.73 7.01 24.17
N GLU A 68 -13.54 8.07 24.23
CA GLU A 68 -14.22 8.62 23.05
C GLU A 68 -13.22 9.04 21.98
N VAL A 69 -12.17 9.80 22.36
CA VAL A 69 -11.11 10.22 21.43
C VAL A 69 -10.34 9.03 20.87
N ILE A 70 -9.96 8.05 21.71
CA ILE A 70 -9.26 6.85 21.25
C ILE A 70 -10.14 6.02 20.30
N ASN A 71 -11.44 5.91 20.58
CA ASN A 71 -12.39 5.23 19.71
C ASN A 71 -12.53 5.95 18.37
N LEU A 72 -12.62 7.28 18.37
CA LEU A 72 -12.67 8.09 17.17
C LEU A 72 -11.38 7.97 16.35
N LEU A 73 -10.22 8.02 16.99
CA LEU A 73 -8.94 7.83 16.31
C LEU A 73 -8.84 6.42 15.70
N THR A 74 -9.30 5.40 16.43
CA THR A 74 -9.28 4.02 15.93
C THR A 74 -10.27 3.83 14.78
N SER A 75 -11.45 4.45 14.83
CA SER A 75 -12.43 4.40 13.74
C SER A 75 -11.93 5.15 12.51
N GLU A 76 -11.27 6.30 12.65
CA GLU A 76 -10.67 7.02 11.53
C GLU A 76 -9.48 6.29 10.94
N LEU A 77 -8.64 5.67 11.76
CA LEU A 77 -7.52 4.83 11.30
C LEU A 77 -8.02 3.61 10.53
N THR A 78 -9.03 2.91 11.04
CA THR A 78 -9.65 1.81 10.31
C THR A 78 -10.30 2.30 9.01
N ARG A 79 -11.08 3.38 9.04
CA ARG A 79 -11.68 3.97 7.83
C ARG A 79 -10.66 4.34 6.75
N ARG A 80 -9.48 4.83 7.15
CA ARG A 80 -8.43 5.27 6.21
C ARG A 80 -7.54 4.13 5.72
N PHE A 81 -7.12 3.23 6.61
CA PHE A 81 -6.17 2.16 6.28
C PHE A 81 -6.83 0.83 5.89
N ASP A 82 -8.14 0.68 6.12
CA ASP A 82 -8.89 -0.53 5.77
C ASP A 82 -9.78 -0.35 4.55
N GLN A 83 -9.35 0.52 3.63
CA GLN A 83 -10.04 0.79 2.39
C GLN A 83 -9.91 -0.41 1.42
N PRO A 84 -10.97 -0.72 0.65
CA PRO A 84 -10.94 -1.83 -0.31
C PRO A 84 -9.83 -1.66 -1.36
N THR A 85 -9.59 -0.43 -1.80
CA THR A 85 -8.51 -0.08 -2.75
C THR A 85 -7.12 -0.36 -2.20
N LEU A 86 -6.87 -0.04 -0.93
CA LEU A 86 -5.56 -0.27 -0.32
C LEU A 86 -5.31 -1.77 -0.11
N ARG A 87 -6.35 -2.52 0.27
CA ARG A 87 -6.30 -3.99 0.35
C ARG A 87 -5.98 -4.60 -1.02
N LEU A 88 -6.56 -4.07 -2.10
CA LEU A 88 -6.28 -4.49 -3.46
C LEU A 88 -4.83 -4.25 -3.84
N LEU A 89 -4.30 -3.06 -3.59
CA LEU A 89 -2.90 -2.73 -3.87
C LEU A 89 -1.94 -3.64 -3.09
N LYS A 90 -2.22 -3.89 -1.82
CA LYS A 90 -1.47 -4.83 -0.99
C LYS A 90 -1.55 -6.26 -1.54
N ASN A 91 -2.67 -6.67 -2.11
CA ASN A 91 -2.79 -7.99 -2.75
C ASN A 91 -1.93 -8.07 -4.02
N ILE A 92 -1.92 -7.01 -4.84
CA ILE A 92 -1.08 -6.93 -6.05
C ILE A 92 0.40 -7.00 -5.67
N GLU A 93 0.82 -6.19 -4.69
CA GLU A 93 2.19 -6.21 -4.17
C GLU A 93 2.58 -7.60 -3.67
N ASN A 94 1.71 -8.25 -2.90
CA ASN A 94 1.95 -9.60 -2.40
C ASN A 94 2.06 -10.62 -3.54
N VAL A 95 1.27 -10.51 -4.61
CA VAL A 95 1.39 -11.42 -5.78
C VAL A 95 2.76 -11.29 -6.41
N VAL A 96 3.26 -10.06 -6.58
CA VAL A 96 4.59 -9.82 -7.17
C VAL A 96 5.71 -10.32 -6.24
N LEU A 97 5.64 -10.03 -4.93
CA LEU A 97 6.65 -10.49 -3.96
C LEU A 97 6.64 -12.01 -3.79
N THR A 98 5.47 -12.64 -3.80
CA THR A 98 5.38 -14.10 -3.73
C THR A 98 5.88 -14.75 -5.01
N ALA A 99 5.61 -14.18 -6.18
CA ALA A 99 6.13 -14.69 -7.45
C ALA A 99 7.66 -14.70 -7.52
N VAL A 100 8.33 -13.66 -7.00
CA VAL A 100 9.80 -13.58 -7.01
C VAL A 100 10.44 -14.54 -5.99
N ASN A 101 9.82 -14.70 -4.82
CA ASN A 101 10.37 -15.50 -3.73
C ASN A 101 9.99 -17.00 -3.80
N SER A 102 8.94 -17.37 -4.55
CA SER A 102 8.45 -18.74 -4.61
C SER A 102 9.12 -19.56 -5.70
N SER A 103 9.19 -20.87 -5.50
CA SER A 103 9.58 -21.83 -6.53
C SER A 103 8.62 -21.77 -7.74
N PRO A 104 9.11 -21.97 -8.97
CA PRO A 104 8.30 -21.88 -10.18
C PRO A 104 7.08 -22.82 -10.09
N GLY A 105 5.87 -22.26 -10.18
CA GLY A 105 4.61 -23.01 -10.22
C GLY A 105 3.61 -22.75 -9.09
N CYS A 106 3.96 -22.01 -8.02
CA CYS A 106 3.06 -21.76 -6.88
C CYS A 106 2.52 -20.31 -6.82
N ILE A 107 2.14 -19.73 -7.95
CA ILE A 107 1.62 -18.35 -7.98
C ILE A 107 0.09 -18.41 -7.98
N SER A 108 -0.52 -18.33 -6.80
CA SER A 108 -1.98 -18.23 -6.67
C SER A 108 -2.41 -16.77 -6.61
N ILE A 109 -2.93 -16.24 -7.71
CA ILE A 109 -3.61 -14.94 -7.75
C ILE A 109 -5.00 -15.12 -7.14
N ARG A 110 -5.38 -14.26 -6.19
CA ARG A 110 -6.75 -14.29 -5.61
C ARG A 110 -7.78 -13.96 -6.69
N LYS A 111 -8.84 -14.77 -6.81
CA LYS A 111 -9.92 -14.62 -7.81
C LYS A 111 -10.49 -13.20 -7.89
N ASN A 112 -10.69 -12.55 -6.74
CA ASN A 112 -11.21 -11.17 -6.70
C ASN A 112 -10.33 -10.15 -7.46
N VAL A 113 -9.02 -10.37 -7.56
CA VAL A 113 -8.12 -9.50 -8.34
C VAL A 113 -8.24 -9.80 -9.82
N VAL A 114 -8.37 -11.08 -10.16
CA VAL A 114 -8.57 -11.55 -11.54
C VAL A 114 -9.85 -10.93 -12.10
N ASP A 115 -10.97 -11.08 -11.40
CA ASP A 115 -12.29 -10.64 -11.85
C ASP A 115 -12.35 -9.13 -12.14
N MET A 116 -11.66 -8.32 -11.33
CA MET A 116 -11.62 -6.85 -11.50
C MET A 116 -10.75 -6.38 -12.67
N TYR A 117 -9.69 -7.11 -13.00
CA TYR A 117 -8.71 -6.70 -14.02
C TYR A 117 -8.78 -7.52 -15.32
N THR A 118 -9.67 -8.51 -15.42
CA THR A 118 -9.87 -9.33 -16.64
C THR A 118 -10.07 -8.50 -17.92
N ALA A 119 -10.69 -7.33 -17.82
CA ALA A 119 -10.91 -6.43 -18.97
C ALA A 119 -9.67 -5.61 -19.37
N ASN A 120 -8.70 -5.43 -18.45
CA ASN A 120 -7.57 -4.52 -18.64
C ASN A 120 -6.21 -5.24 -18.68
N VAL A 121 -6.14 -6.47 -18.18
CA VAL A 121 -4.90 -7.21 -18.00
C VAL A 121 -5.06 -8.62 -18.56
N ASP A 122 -4.17 -8.98 -19.48
CA ASP A 122 -4.03 -10.34 -19.97
C ASP A 122 -3.43 -11.23 -18.87
N MET A 123 -4.28 -12.04 -18.25
CA MET A 123 -3.93 -12.85 -17.10
C MET A 123 -3.01 -14.03 -17.44
N GLU A 124 -3.11 -14.58 -18.66
CA GLU A 124 -2.23 -15.66 -19.11
C GLU A 124 -0.80 -15.15 -19.32
N ARG A 125 -0.69 -13.97 -19.93
CA ARG A 125 0.59 -13.30 -20.12
C ARG A 125 1.20 -12.85 -18.82
N LEU A 126 0.39 -12.32 -17.89
CA LEU A 126 0.83 -11.98 -16.54
C LEU A 126 1.37 -13.23 -15.82
N PHE A 127 0.70 -14.37 -15.93
CA PHE A 127 1.17 -15.61 -15.30
C PHE A 127 2.52 -16.07 -15.87
N THR A 128 2.70 -15.95 -17.19
CA THR A 128 3.97 -16.27 -17.85
C THR A 128 5.09 -15.33 -17.37
N GLN A 129 4.83 -14.02 -17.32
CA GLN A 129 5.79 -13.05 -16.79
C GLN A 129 6.12 -13.32 -15.32
N LEU A 130 5.12 -13.66 -14.51
CA LEU A 130 5.30 -13.97 -13.10
C LEU A 130 6.18 -15.23 -12.90
N SER A 131 6.04 -16.24 -13.76
CA SER A 131 6.84 -17.46 -13.71
C SER A 131 8.32 -17.27 -14.06
N MET A 132 8.67 -16.19 -14.77
CA MET A 132 10.05 -15.89 -15.16
C MET A 132 10.85 -15.18 -14.05
N PHE A 133 10.19 -14.54 -13.08
CA PHE A 133 10.89 -13.78 -12.03
C PHE A 133 11.89 -14.57 -11.18
N PRO A 134 11.61 -15.82 -10.76
CA PRO A 134 12.60 -16.61 -10.02
C PRO A 134 13.89 -16.83 -10.82
N ALA A 135 13.79 -17.04 -12.14
CA ALA A 135 14.94 -17.21 -13.01
C ALA A 135 15.75 -15.90 -13.14
N VAL A 136 15.07 -14.75 -13.18
CA VAL A 136 15.72 -13.43 -13.18
C VAL A 136 16.48 -13.18 -11.87
N LEU A 137 15.88 -13.56 -10.72
CA LEU A 137 16.55 -13.46 -9.42
C LEU A 137 17.78 -14.37 -9.35
N GLN A 138 17.69 -15.58 -9.87
CA GLN A 138 18.84 -16.50 -9.96
C GLN A 138 19.96 -15.95 -10.84
N ALA A 139 19.63 -15.41 -12.02
CA ALA A 139 20.60 -14.78 -12.91
C ALA A 139 21.30 -13.58 -12.26
N HIS A 140 20.58 -12.77 -11.49
CA HIS A 140 21.17 -11.69 -10.69
C HIS A 140 22.10 -12.25 -9.61
N ASN A 141 21.68 -13.25 -8.85
CA ASN A 141 22.51 -13.86 -7.81
C ASN A 141 23.77 -14.54 -8.36
N SER A 142 23.76 -15.00 -9.62
CA SER A 142 24.96 -15.54 -10.28
C SER A 142 25.93 -14.46 -10.75
N SER A 143 25.47 -13.23 -11.00
CA SER A 143 26.28 -12.12 -11.50
C SER A 143 26.67 -11.10 -10.44
N ALA A 144 25.96 -11.05 -9.32
CA ALA A 144 26.14 -10.04 -8.27
C ALA A 144 27.08 -10.55 -7.16
N GLU A 145 27.95 -9.67 -6.66
CA GLU A 145 28.84 -9.95 -5.52
C GLU A 145 28.06 -10.20 -4.22
N THR A 146 26.83 -9.70 -4.12
CA THR A 146 25.95 -9.89 -2.96
C THR A 146 24.66 -10.62 -3.38
N PRO A 147 24.48 -11.90 -2.99
CA PRO A 147 23.29 -12.64 -3.33
C PRO A 147 22.08 -12.18 -2.49
N ILE A 148 20.95 -11.96 -3.14
CA ILE A 148 19.68 -11.60 -2.50
C ILE A 148 18.95 -12.90 -2.15
N SER A 149 18.80 -13.16 -0.85
CA SER A 149 18.09 -14.36 -0.35
C SER A 149 16.56 -14.20 -0.39
N ARG A 150 16.05 -12.99 -0.12
CA ARG A 150 14.60 -12.73 -0.11
C ARG A 150 14.32 -11.29 -0.52
N VAL A 151 13.37 -11.13 -1.44
CA VAL A 151 12.91 -9.83 -1.91
C VAL A 151 11.72 -9.39 -1.06
N THR A 152 11.86 -8.24 -0.40
CA THR A 152 10.83 -7.67 0.49
C THR A 152 10.18 -6.41 -0.06
N MET A 153 10.79 -5.77 -1.06
CA MET A 153 10.31 -4.52 -1.64
C MET A 153 10.21 -4.63 -3.16
N VAL A 154 9.18 -4.00 -3.73
CA VAL A 154 9.02 -3.89 -5.20
C VAL A 154 10.16 -3.09 -5.84
N SER A 155 10.72 -2.12 -5.11
CA SER A 155 11.89 -1.35 -5.57
C SER A 155 13.10 -2.23 -5.87
N THR A 156 13.32 -3.28 -5.08
CA THR A 156 14.39 -4.26 -5.33
C THR A 156 14.17 -5.02 -6.63
N ILE A 157 12.91 -5.35 -6.96
CA ILE A 157 12.56 -6.03 -8.22
C ILE A 157 12.86 -5.12 -9.40
N VAL A 158 12.45 -3.85 -9.32
CA VAL A 158 12.73 -2.84 -10.35
C VAL A 158 14.23 -2.69 -10.56
N TYR A 159 15.00 -2.63 -9.47
CA TYR A 159 16.47 -2.56 -9.53
C TYR A 159 17.09 -3.80 -10.21
N ILE A 160 16.64 -5.01 -9.86
CA ILE A 160 17.11 -6.26 -10.49
C ILE A 160 16.79 -6.26 -12.00
N LEU A 161 15.59 -5.83 -12.37
CA LEU A 161 15.19 -5.73 -13.79
C LEU A 161 16.02 -4.69 -14.55
N ALA A 162 16.33 -3.56 -13.91
CA ALA A 162 17.11 -2.47 -14.49
C ALA A 162 18.58 -2.86 -14.72
N THR A 163 19.17 -3.58 -13.77
CA THR A 163 20.58 -3.99 -13.83
C THR A 163 20.84 -5.12 -14.82
N GLN A 164 19.85 -5.98 -15.09
CA GLN A 164 19.97 -7.12 -16.00
C GLN A 164 19.89 -6.75 -17.50
N GLY A 165 19.77 -5.47 -17.88
CA GLY A 165 19.78 -5.01 -19.29
C GLY A 165 18.58 -5.48 -20.13
N ALA A 166 17.68 -6.30 -19.56
CA ALA A 166 16.43 -6.75 -20.16
C ALA A 166 15.46 -5.59 -20.44
N GLU A 167 15.68 -4.42 -19.82
CA GLU A 167 14.89 -3.21 -20.02
C GLU A 167 14.80 -2.76 -21.48
N ARG A 168 15.84 -2.90 -22.32
CA ARG A 168 15.66 -2.46 -23.73
C ARG A 168 14.63 -3.31 -24.45
N HIS A 169 14.65 -4.63 -24.25
CA HIS A 169 13.71 -5.49 -24.95
C HIS A 169 12.34 -5.48 -24.29
N LEU A 170 12.28 -5.53 -22.95
CA LEU A 170 11.06 -5.55 -22.18
C LEU A 170 10.34 -4.19 -22.19
N ASN A 171 11.07 -3.07 -22.04
CA ASN A 171 10.46 -1.72 -22.13
C ASN A 171 10.02 -1.42 -23.56
N ASN A 172 10.79 -1.79 -24.59
CA ASN A 172 10.34 -1.62 -25.97
C ASN A 172 9.11 -2.47 -26.26
N LEU A 173 9.06 -3.71 -25.76
CA LEU A 173 7.87 -4.57 -25.89
C LEU A 173 6.67 -4.03 -25.09
N LEU A 174 6.89 -3.47 -23.90
CA LEU A 174 5.86 -2.81 -23.10
C LEU A 174 5.33 -1.56 -23.81
N PHE A 175 6.21 -0.74 -24.39
CA PHE A 175 5.84 0.47 -25.12
C PHE A 175 5.06 0.16 -26.40
N LEU A 176 5.51 -0.85 -27.16
CA LEU A 176 4.77 -1.37 -28.33
C LEU A 176 3.41 -1.96 -27.91
N HIS A 177 3.33 -2.54 -26.71
CA HIS A 177 2.09 -3.13 -26.21
C HIS A 177 1.08 -2.09 -25.70
N ILE A 178 1.54 -1.04 -25.02
CA ILE A 178 0.71 0.12 -24.61
C ILE A 178 0.10 0.79 -25.85
N HIS A 179 0.82 0.75 -26.97
CA HIS A 179 0.40 1.32 -28.24
C HIS A 179 0.02 0.27 -29.29
N LYS A 180 -0.47 -0.91 -28.86
CA LYS A 180 -0.77 -2.03 -29.77
C LYS A 180 -1.68 -1.60 -30.93
N ASP A 181 -2.70 -0.81 -30.65
CA ASP A 181 -3.66 -0.30 -31.64
C ASP A 181 -3.00 0.64 -32.68
N LEU A 182 -1.96 1.38 -32.28
CA LEU A 182 -1.17 2.22 -33.18
C LEU A 182 -0.14 1.39 -33.97
N THR A 183 0.39 0.32 -33.37
CA THR A 183 1.34 -0.58 -34.04
C THR A 183 0.69 -1.54 -35.03
N ASP A 184 -0.56 -1.92 -34.83
CA ASP A 184 -1.30 -2.76 -35.78
C ASP A 184 -1.67 -1.97 -37.05
N ASN A 185 -1.80 -0.64 -36.93
CA ASN A 185 -1.99 0.28 -38.05
C ASN A 185 -0.67 0.71 -38.73
N LEU A 186 0.49 0.31 -38.18
CA LEU A 186 1.79 0.68 -38.74
C LEU A 186 2.08 -0.18 -39.97
N ASN A 187 2.25 0.49 -41.11
CA ASN A 187 2.58 -0.19 -42.37
C ASN A 187 4.03 -0.72 -42.33
N LEU A 188 4.16 -2.00 -41.94
CA LEU A 188 5.42 -2.72 -41.77
C LEU A 188 6.34 -2.61 -43.00
N GLN A 189 5.79 -2.62 -44.22
CA GLN A 189 6.61 -2.47 -45.43
C GLN A 189 7.28 -1.10 -45.54
N LYS A 190 6.59 -0.03 -45.13
CA LYS A 190 7.13 1.33 -45.16
C LYS A 190 8.25 1.50 -44.13
N VAL A 191 8.05 0.95 -42.94
CA VAL A 191 9.07 0.95 -41.87
C VAL A 191 10.29 0.13 -42.29
N LEU A 192 10.09 -1.07 -42.84
CA LEU A 192 11.17 -1.96 -43.25
C LEU A 192 12.01 -1.36 -44.40
N ARG A 193 11.36 -0.68 -45.35
CA ARG A 193 12.06 0.12 -46.37
C ARG A 193 12.84 1.26 -45.74
N SER A 194 12.23 2.08 -44.87
CA SER A 194 12.93 3.20 -44.22
C SER A 194 14.12 2.74 -43.38
N PHE A 195 14.02 1.57 -42.76
CA PHE A 195 15.07 0.96 -41.96
C PHE A 195 16.22 0.43 -42.85
N CYS A 196 15.90 -0.27 -43.95
CA CYS A 196 16.89 -0.71 -44.93
C CYS A 196 17.66 0.46 -45.56
N PHE A 197 16.98 1.58 -45.83
CA PHE A 197 17.62 2.77 -46.41
C PHE A 197 18.43 3.57 -45.38
N ALA A 198 18.04 3.59 -44.11
CA ALA A 198 18.79 4.26 -43.05
C ALA A 198 20.08 3.50 -42.68
N ASN A 199 20.08 2.16 -42.77
CA ASN A 199 21.21 1.32 -42.41
C ASN A 199 21.90 0.77 -43.67
N LYS A 200 22.77 1.59 -44.29
CA LYS A 200 23.56 1.24 -45.49
C LYS A 200 24.30 -0.11 -45.40
N ARG A 201 24.57 -0.61 -44.19
CA ARG A 201 25.28 -1.89 -43.95
C ARG A 201 24.42 -3.15 -44.13
N GLN A 202 23.08 -3.07 -44.20
CA GLN A 202 22.21 -4.25 -44.29
C GLN A 202 21.58 -4.51 -45.68
N LEU A 203 21.72 -3.56 -46.63
CA LEU A 203 21.28 -3.73 -48.02
C LEU A 203 21.93 -4.92 -48.72
N THR A 204 23.15 -5.30 -48.33
CA THR A 204 23.87 -6.47 -48.86
C THR A 204 23.28 -7.81 -48.43
N TYR A 205 22.54 -7.87 -47.32
CA TYR A 205 21.99 -9.13 -46.80
C TYR A 205 20.56 -9.41 -47.27
N PHE A 206 19.76 -8.37 -47.51
CA PHE A 206 18.36 -8.52 -47.92
C PHE A 206 18.12 -8.44 -49.43
N ALA A 207 19.13 -8.13 -50.25
CA ALA A 207 19.03 -8.07 -51.71
C ALA A 207 19.22 -9.43 -52.43
N LYS A 208 19.21 -10.54 -51.70
CA LYS A 208 19.24 -11.92 -52.25
C LYS A 208 17.98 -12.70 -51.87
N VAL A 209 16.82 -12.27 -52.39
CA VAL A 209 15.67 -13.14 -52.69
C VAL A 209 14.97 -12.57 -53.91
#